data_AF-V5FEG8-F1
#
_entry.id   AF-V5FEG8-F1
#
_cell.length_a   1.000
_cell.length_b   1.000
_cell.length_c   1.000
_cell.angle_alpha   90.00
_cell.angle_beta   90.00
_cell.angle_gamma   90.00
#
_symmetry.space_group_name_H-M   'P 1'
#
loop_
_entity.id
_entity.type
_entity.pdbx_description
1 polymer ?
#
loop_
_entity_poly.entity_id
_entity_poly.type
_entity_poly.pdbx_seq_one_letter_code
_entity_poly.pdbx_strand_id
1 'polypeptide(L)' 'MCTIYHQVTVVHGGVVIGDNVILGAGSKILKNCKIGNDAKVGANCVVVSDIPDKATTVLSKPRIIRKE' A
#
# COMPACT_ATOMS: atom_id res chain seq x y z
N MET A 1 16.18 -2.08 -2.10
CA MET A 1 15.73 -0.94 -2.94
C MET A 1 14.21 -0.89 -2.96
N CYS A 2 13.59 0.23 -2.58
CA CYS A 2 12.13 0.40 -2.70
C CYS A 2 11.76 0.97 -4.08
N THR A 3 10.76 0.39 -4.73
CA THR A 3 10.23 0.85 -6.02
C THR A 3 8.91 1.55 -5.81
N ILE A 4 8.84 2.83 -6.17
CA ILE A 4 7.64 3.67 -6.05
C ILE A 4 7.13 4.00 -7.45
N TYR A 5 5.95 3.50 -7.81
CA TYR A 5 5.31 3.81 -9.09
C TYR A 5 4.65 5.21 -9.07
N HIS A 6 4.18 5.66 -10.24
CA HIS A 6 3.54 6.97 -10.37
C HIS A 6 2.30 7.12 -9.46
N GLN A 7 2.05 8.35 -9.00
CA GLN A 7 0.88 8.72 -8.18
C GLN A 7 0.76 8.00 -6.82
N VAL A 8 1.85 7.45 -6.29
CA VAL A 8 1.87 6.96 -4.91
C VAL A 8 1.79 8.13 -3.94
N THR A 9 0.97 7.99 -2.89
CA THR A 9 0.91 8.95 -1.78
C THR A 9 1.40 8.27 -0.51
N VAL A 10 2.44 8.84 0.12
CA VAL A 10 2.90 8.42 1.46
C VAL A 10 2.57 9.54 2.43
N VAL A 11 1.70 9.26 3.41
CA VAL A 11 1.25 10.26 4.38
C VAL A 11 2.34 10.50 5.44
N HIS A 12 2.52 11.75 5.86
CA HIS A 12 3.37 12.12 6.98
C HIS A 12 2.91 11.46 8.31
N GLY A 13 3.84 11.21 9.22
CA GLY A 13 3.55 10.73 10.57
C GLY A 13 3.81 9.24 10.73
N GLY A 14 5.09 8.84 10.76
CA GLY A 14 5.51 7.52 11.24
C GLY A 14 5.39 6.36 10.25
N VAL A 15 5.25 6.61 8.94
CA VAL A 15 5.28 5.52 7.95
C VAL A 15 6.70 4.96 7.86
N VAL A 16 6.81 3.63 7.95
CA VAL A 16 8.08 2.90 7.79
C VAL A 16 7.95 1.98 6.59
N ILE A 17 8.88 2.07 5.65
CA ILE A 17 8.95 1.21 4.47
C ILE A 17 10.23 0.38 4.55
N GLY A 18 10.08 -0.94 4.53
CA GLY A 18 11.18 -1.88 4.53
C GLY A 18 11.94 -1.97 3.20
N ASP A 19 12.87 -2.91 3.15
CA ASP A 19 13.69 -3.16 1.97
C ASP A 19 12.92 -3.92 0.89
N ASN A 20 13.26 -3.66 -0.37
CA ASN A 20 12.74 -4.39 -1.55
C ASN A 20 11.21 -4.33 -1.71
N VAL A 21 10.60 -3.26 -1.19
CA VAL A 21 9.16 -3.03 -1.29
C VAL A 21 8.78 -2.51 -2.68
N ILE A 22 7.63 -2.97 -3.18
CA ILE A 22 6.98 -2.40 -4.37
C ILE A 22 5.72 -1.66 -3.95
N LEU A 23 5.64 -0.35 -4.22
CA LEU A 23 4.43 0.45 -4.07
C LEU A 23 3.79 0.69 -5.43
N GLY A 24 2.75 -0.08 -5.74
CA GLY A 24 2.03 -0.02 -7.02
C GLY A 24 1.42 1.35 -7.30
N ALA A 25 1.20 1.63 -8.59
CA ALA A 25 0.72 2.92 -9.06
C ALA A 25 -0.56 3.38 -8.36
N GLY A 26 -0.62 4.64 -7.94
CA GLY A 26 -1.79 5.21 -7.27
C GLY A 26 -2.03 4.73 -5.82
N SER A 27 -1.19 3.85 -5.28
CA SER A 27 -1.36 3.36 -3.89
C SER A 27 -1.20 4.48 -2.86
N LYS A 28 -1.90 4.33 -1.73
CA LYS A 28 -1.88 5.31 -0.63
C LYS A 28 -1.49 4.63 0.67
N ILE A 29 -0.42 5.10 1.29
CA ILE A 29 0.09 4.58 2.57
C ILE A 29 -0.26 5.59 3.65
N LEU A 30 -1.19 5.24 4.54
CA LEU A 30 -1.66 6.13 5.60
C LEU A 30 -0.71 6.16 6.80
N LYS A 31 -0.92 7.14 7.68
CA LYS A 31 -0.11 7.38 8.89
C LYS A 31 0.09 6.11 9.73
N ASN A 32 1.25 6.01 10.37
CA ASN A 32 1.62 4.92 11.27
C ASN A 32 1.56 3.49 10.68
N CYS A 33 1.64 3.34 9.35
CA CYS A 33 1.75 2.02 8.73
C CYS A 33 3.22 1.60 8.58
N LYS A 34 3.52 0.35 8.94
CA LYS A 34 4.78 -0.32 8.62
C LYS A 34 4.60 -1.27 7.44
N ILE A 35 5.38 -1.07 6.39
CA ILE A 35 5.45 -1.97 5.23
C ILE A 35 6.69 -2.86 5.40
N GLY A 36 6.48 -4.17 5.53
CA GLY A 36 7.54 -5.15 5.73
C GLY A 36 8.48 -5.33 4.54
N ASN A 37 9.59 -6.02 4.77
CA ASN A 37 10.59 -6.31 3.75
C ASN A 37 10.02 -7.21 2.65
N ASP A 38 10.45 -7.02 1.41
CA ASP A 38 9.99 -7.75 0.21
C ASP A 38 8.46 -7.70 -0.02
N ALA A 39 7.76 -6.76 0.63
CA ALA A 39 6.32 -6.62 0.50
C ALA A 39 5.91 -5.92 -0.80
N LYS A 40 4.70 -6.22 -1.28
CA LYS A 40 4.14 -5.64 -2.51
C LYS A 40 2.77 -5.06 -2.23
N VAL A 41 2.60 -3.78 -2.54
CA VAL A 41 1.32 -3.07 -2.46
C VAL A 41 0.78 -2.91 -3.88
N GLY A 42 -0.43 -3.41 -4.13
CA GLY A 42 -1.08 -3.37 -5.42
C GLY A 42 -1.48 -1.96 -5.85
N ALA A 43 -1.71 -1.78 -7.15
CA ALA A 43 -2.16 -0.50 -7.71
C ALA A 43 -3.48 -0.05 -7.07
N ASN A 44 -3.61 1.25 -6.80
CA ASN A 44 -4.76 1.87 -6.13
C ASN A 44 -5.14 1.28 -4.76
N CYS A 45 -4.25 0.51 -4.12
CA CYS A 45 -4.49 -0.01 -2.77
C CYS A 45 -4.36 1.12 -1.73
N VAL A 46 -5.26 1.15 -0.74
CA VAL A 46 -5.19 2.04 0.41
C VAL A 46 -4.77 1.23 1.62
N VAL A 47 -3.55 1.46 2.10
CA VAL A 47 -2.96 0.76 3.24
C VAL A 47 -3.28 1.53 4.51
N VAL A 48 -4.03 0.88 5.40
CA VAL A 48 -4.51 1.45 6.68
C VAL A 48 -3.99 0.68 7.90
N SER A 49 -3.19 -0.35 7.67
CA SER A 49 -2.61 -1.22 8.69
C SER A 49 -1.26 -1.75 8.21
N ASP A 50 -0.46 -2.26 9.15
CA ASP A 50 0.84 -2.85 8.85
C ASP A 50 0.75 -4.01 7.85
N ILE A 51 1.74 -4.07 6.97
CA ILE A 51 1.91 -5.13 5.97
C ILE A 51 3.10 -6.00 6.39
N PRO A 52 2.91 -7.31 6.62
CA PRO A 52 4.01 -8.20 6.99
C PRO A 52 5.07 -8.34 5.89
N ASP A 53 6.26 -8.82 6.30
CA ASP A 53 7.32 -9.19 5.36
C ASP A 53 6.81 -10.21 4.32
N LYS A 54 7.26 -10.06 3.07
CA LYS A 54 6.94 -10.92 1.91
C LYS A 54 5.45 -10.97 1.54
N ALA A 55 4.60 -10.16 2.18
CA ALA A 55 3.18 -10.12 1.88
C ALA A 55 2.88 -9.34 0.59
N THR A 56 1.82 -9.74 -0.12
CA THR A 56 1.26 -8.97 -1.23
C THR A 56 -0.15 -8.53 -0.87
N THR A 57 -0.36 -7.21 -0.81
CA THR A 57 -1.64 -6.60 -0.45
C THR A 57 -2.24 -5.92 -1.67
N VAL A 58 -3.49 -6.21 -1.99
CA VAL A 58 -4.20 -5.66 -3.16
C VAL A 58 -5.50 -4.98 -2.74
N LEU A 59 -6.11 -4.26 -3.66
CA LEU A 59 -7.46 -3.71 -3.44
C LEU A 59 -8.49 -4.85 -3.33
N SER A 60 -9.42 -4.71 -2.39
CA SER A 60 -10.57 -5.60 -2.27
C SER A 60 -11.46 -5.50 -3.50
N LYS A 61 -12.11 -6.60 -3.88
CA LYS A 61 -13.09 -6.61 -4.98
C LYS A 61 -14.08 -5.43 -4.85
N PRO A 62 -14.30 -4.64 -5.93
CA PRO A 62 -15.27 -3.57 -5.91
C PRO A 62 -16.63 -4.04 -5.41
N ARG A 63 -17.28 -3.22 -4.59
CA ARG A 63 -18.57 -3.52 -3.97
C ARG A 63 -19.63 -2.55 -4.48
N ILE A 64 -20.77 -3.09 -4.90
CA ILE A 64 -21.95 -2.29 -5.24
C ILE A 64 -22.66 -1.93 -3.93
N ILE A 65 -22.80 -0.64 -3.65
CA ILE A 65 -23.48 -0.13 -2.44
C ILE A 65 -24.89 0.39 -2.69
N ARG A 66 -25.25 0.65 -3.96
CA ARG A 66 -26.59 1.06 -4.40
C ARG A 66 -26.78 0.64 -5.86
N LYS A 67 -28.00 0.23 -6.20
CA LYS A 67 -28.50 0.09 -7.58
C LYS A 67 -29.77 0.94 -7.69
N GLU A 68 -29.97 1.59 -8.82
CA GLU A 68 -31.24 2.26 -9.15
C GLU A 68 -32.33 1.24 -9.44
#